data_AF-A0A2W2H849-F1
#
_entry.id   AF-A0A2W2H849-F1
#
_cell.length_a   1.000
_cell.length_b   1.000
_cell.length_c   1.000
_cell.angle_alpha   90.00
_cell.angle_beta   90.00
_cell.angle_gamma   90.00
#
_symmetry.space_group_name_H-M   'P 1'
#
loop_
_entity.id
_entity.type
_entity.pdbx_description
1 polymer ?
#
loop_
_entity_poly.entity_id
_entity_poly.type
_entity_poly.pdbx_seq_one_letter_code
_entity_poly.pdbx_strand_id
1 'polypeptide(L)'
;MEEILAGDRPFGDCDYIRQRARLHYRHRLLLLKEHSKGAHLLLTAQEDACGDRHHQVLGDPAVRVATDTWLSAVRGGRGLPWPEEELDTVLETAAAQGLRATVPPLAEGAADLVRLHEAAGTWVWSEPRAEVDPLGEFFRRVFSASFEGLTLTNPEGRLCETLLRGAELLHELCPMLAPSALSHVHLVVVAGKELSSGPASPGFASLTHPRIPGVIFLSAAVLGDAWQAAEYLLHEAMHVKFTDLEHTHSLLDEDYDAAASPLIRPHWNRARPEAGEGWPLDRALTVSHVYTTLALFHSTVAARHEELADRYGPITGADPARQARRSFDRAQYLLHRLGRHTERLGAGGRLFLRWLGGINEAFDPSPAPEGAYAHLVLDLYEREADTIRRALSRPDAGRADEDAADLRSAARQEISGCLAVLAATGEPSGQGHELQDQDRVLTELESSGASFRDSAEAFLRTRNLVLRALGPVPPAAFLSPVPHRPEETVAEMVRAMVEESGRRLGALLER
;
A
#
# COMPACT_ATOMS: atom_id res chain seq x y z
N MET A 1 22.95 -0.05 0.69
CA MET A 1 21.64 -0.60 0.29
C MET A 1 20.75 0.47 -0.30
N GLU A 2 20.52 1.57 0.42
CA GLU A 2 19.74 2.69 -0.13
C GLU A 2 20.22 3.09 -1.53
N GLU A 3 21.55 3.20 -1.72
CA GLU A 3 22.18 3.41 -3.02
C GLU A 3 21.76 2.41 -4.11
N ILE A 4 21.58 1.13 -3.77
CA ILE A 4 21.14 0.09 -4.73
C ILE A 4 19.68 0.32 -5.11
N LEU A 5 18.79 0.47 -4.12
CA LEU A 5 17.36 0.72 -4.35
C LEU A 5 17.09 2.05 -5.07
N ALA A 6 17.98 3.04 -4.90
CA ALA A 6 17.84 4.38 -5.45
C ALA A 6 18.56 4.60 -6.79
N GLY A 7 19.60 3.82 -7.10
CA GLY A 7 20.56 4.14 -8.15
C GLY A 7 21.01 2.98 -9.04
N ASP A 8 20.69 1.72 -8.71
CA ASP A 8 21.13 0.59 -9.54
C ASP A 8 20.33 0.48 -10.84
N ARG A 9 20.99 0.21 -11.97
CA ARG A 9 20.29 0.06 -13.25
C ARG A 9 19.88 -1.39 -13.48
N PRO A 10 18.68 -1.66 -14.02
CA PRO A 10 17.71 -0.69 -14.54
C PRO A 10 16.59 -0.28 -13.56
N PHE A 11 16.58 -0.81 -12.33
CA PHE A 11 15.38 -0.82 -11.48
C PHE A 11 15.39 0.21 -10.33
N GLY A 12 16.58 0.60 -9.86
CA GLY A 12 16.78 1.63 -8.85
C GLY A 12 16.93 3.03 -9.44
N ASP A 13 17.72 3.19 -10.51
CA ASP A 13 18.06 4.48 -11.13
C ASP A 13 16.82 5.24 -11.65
N CYS A 14 16.40 6.28 -10.93
CA CYS A 14 15.23 7.07 -11.28
C CYS A 14 15.40 7.87 -12.59
N ASP A 15 16.60 8.36 -12.90
CA ASP A 15 16.84 9.10 -14.13
C ASP A 15 16.72 8.19 -15.35
N TYR A 16 17.23 6.97 -15.25
CA TYR A 16 17.01 5.94 -16.25
C TYR A 16 15.52 5.65 -16.43
N ILE A 17 14.78 5.39 -15.34
CA ILE A 17 13.36 5.05 -15.42
C ILE A 17 12.54 6.22 -16.01
N ARG A 18 12.79 7.46 -15.56
CA ARG A 18 12.18 8.68 -16.10
C ARG A 18 12.48 8.85 -17.59
N GLN A 19 13.71 8.61 -18.01
CA GLN A 19 14.07 8.65 -19.43
C GLN A 19 13.29 7.62 -20.24
N ARG A 20 13.13 6.39 -19.72
CA ARG A 20 12.33 5.34 -20.38
C ARG A 20 10.85 5.70 -20.43
N ALA A 21 10.27 6.21 -19.35
CA ALA A 21 8.88 6.66 -19.29
C ALA A 21 8.62 7.81 -20.28
N ARG A 22 9.56 8.76 -20.39
CA ARG A 22 9.51 9.84 -21.39
C ARG A 22 9.48 9.29 -22.82
N LEU A 23 10.37 8.35 -23.15
CA LEU A 23 10.40 7.73 -24.48
C LEU A 23 9.11 6.98 -24.79
N HIS A 24 8.55 6.30 -23.80
CA HIS A 24 7.27 5.60 -23.88
C HIS A 24 6.12 6.55 -24.22
N TYR A 25 5.92 7.61 -23.44
CA TYR A 25 4.85 8.58 -23.70
C TYR A 25 5.05 9.36 -25.01
N ARG A 26 6.30 9.70 -25.37
CA ARG A 26 6.59 10.31 -26.68
C ARG A 26 6.20 9.37 -27.83
N HIS A 27 6.48 8.07 -27.72
CA HIS A 27 6.07 7.10 -28.74
C HIS A 27 4.53 6.99 -28.83
N ARG A 28 3.81 7.03 -27.70
CA ARG A 28 2.35 7.05 -27.68
C ARG A 28 1.78 8.28 -28.39
N LEU A 29 2.33 9.47 -28.13
CA LEU A 29 1.94 10.70 -28.85
C LEU A 29 2.22 10.61 -30.35
N LEU A 30 3.33 10.01 -30.77
CA LEU A 30 3.64 9.78 -32.19
C LEU A 30 2.58 8.92 -32.89
N LEU A 31 1.99 7.96 -32.18
CA LEU A 31 0.91 7.12 -32.71
C LEU A 31 -0.44 7.86 -32.76
N LEU A 32 -0.62 8.88 -31.92
CA LEU A 32 -1.86 9.66 -31.81
C LEU A 32 -1.89 10.91 -32.68
N LYS A 33 -0.75 11.40 -33.17
CA LYS A 33 -0.66 12.71 -33.86
C LYS A 33 -1.57 12.86 -35.08
N GLU A 34 -1.92 11.76 -35.76
CA GLU A 34 -2.82 11.77 -36.93
C GLU A 34 -4.30 11.74 -36.53
N HIS A 35 -4.59 11.49 -35.25
CA HIS A 35 -5.93 11.38 -34.68
C HIS A 35 -6.30 12.53 -33.73
N SER A 36 -5.31 13.28 -33.24
CA SER A 36 -5.48 14.34 -32.24
C SER A 36 -4.57 15.53 -32.57
N LYS A 37 -5.17 16.72 -32.70
CA LYS A 37 -4.44 17.97 -32.90
C LYS A 37 -3.63 18.31 -31.65
N GLY A 38 -4.20 18.11 -30.46
CA GLY A 38 -3.51 18.23 -29.19
C GLY A 38 -2.30 17.34 -29.05
N ALA A 39 -2.39 16.06 -29.46
CA ALA A 39 -1.25 15.15 -29.45
C ALA A 39 -0.14 15.60 -30.41
N HIS A 40 -0.49 16.09 -31.60
CA HIS A 40 0.47 16.65 -32.55
C HIS A 40 1.19 17.89 -31.99
N LEU A 41 0.43 18.83 -31.42
CA LEU A 41 0.96 20.04 -30.82
C LEU A 41 1.86 19.72 -29.62
N LEU A 42 1.43 18.82 -28.75
CA LEU A 42 2.21 18.39 -27.60
C LEU A 42 3.50 17.68 -28.03
N LEU A 43 3.43 16.76 -29.00
CA LEU A 43 4.62 16.10 -29.53
C LEU A 43 5.64 17.12 -30.07
N THR A 44 5.17 18.11 -30.83
CA THR A 44 6.02 19.18 -31.39
C THR A 44 6.66 20.02 -30.27
N ALA A 45 5.89 20.42 -29.26
CA ALA A 45 6.40 21.18 -28.12
C ALA A 45 7.46 20.40 -27.32
N GLN A 46 7.42 19.07 -27.33
CA GLN A 46 8.43 18.19 -26.71
C GLN A 46 9.69 17.99 -27.58
N GLU A 47 9.73 18.45 -28.83
CA GLU A 47 10.97 18.43 -29.62
C GLU A 47 11.86 19.63 -29.29
N ASP A 48 11.23 20.76 -28.92
CA ASP A 48 11.91 22.01 -28.58
C ASP A 48 12.29 22.11 -27.09
N ALA A 49 11.67 21.32 -26.23
CA ALA A 49 11.93 21.38 -24.80
C ALA A 49 13.24 20.66 -24.41
N CYS A 50 13.81 21.07 -23.28
CA CYS A 50 15.07 20.53 -22.75
C CYS A 50 14.92 20.06 -21.30
N GLY A 51 15.67 19.01 -20.94
CA GLY A 51 15.85 18.58 -19.55
C GLY A 51 14.55 18.24 -18.82
N ASP A 52 14.37 18.82 -17.63
CA ASP A 52 13.28 18.53 -16.69
C ASP A 52 11.89 18.94 -17.17
N ARG A 53 11.78 19.84 -18.15
CA ARG A 53 10.48 20.24 -18.71
C ARG A 53 9.75 19.07 -19.36
N HIS A 54 10.50 18.18 -20.02
CA HIS A 54 9.90 16.96 -20.58
C HIS A 54 9.29 16.08 -19.51
N HIS A 55 9.98 15.95 -18.38
CA HIS A 55 9.51 15.16 -17.27
C HIS A 55 8.28 15.77 -16.62
N GLN A 56 8.22 17.09 -16.45
CA GLN A 56 7.06 17.75 -15.87
C GLN A 56 5.81 17.60 -16.74
N VAL A 57 5.93 17.75 -18.06
CA VAL A 57 4.78 17.71 -18.98
C VAL A 57 4.33 16.28 -19.30
N LEU A 58 5.24 15.39 -19.71
CA LEU A 58 4.88 13.99 -20.00
C LEU A 58 4.69 13.14 -18.74
N GLY A 59 5.15 13.66 -17.60
CA GLY A 59 4.87 13.13 -16.29
C GLY A 59 3.48 13.49 -15.74
N ASP A 60 2.89 14.57 -16.28
CA ASP A 60 1.66 15.11 -15.76
C ASP A 60 0.50 14.10 -15.80
N PRO A 61 -0.21 13.87 -14.68
CA PRO A 61 -1.29 12.89 -14.60
C PRO A 61 -2.38 13.10 -15.64
N ALA A 62 -2.83 14.35 -15.88
CA ALA A 62 -3.88 14.63 -16.85
C ALA A 62 -3.42 14.30 -18.27
N VAL A 63 -2.19 14.65 -18.61
CA VAL A 63 -1.58 14.34 -19.92
C VAL A 63 -1.45 12.83 -20.13
N ARG A 64 -0.95 12.11 -19.12
CA ARG A 64 -0.78 10.65 -19.20
C ARG A 64 -2.12 9.94 -19.35
N VAL A 65 -3.13 10.32 -18.57
CA VAL A 65 -4.48 9.72 -18.66
C VAL A 65 -5.13 10.00 -20.01
N ALA A 66 -5.06 11.23 -20.50
CA ALA A 66 -5.62 11.59 -21.81
C ALA A 66 -4.93 10.79 -22.94
N THR A 67 -3.60 10.72 -22.92
CA THR A 67 -2.80 9.96 -23.90
C THR A 67 -3.17 8.47 -23.88
N ASP A 68 -3.22 7.85 -22.70
CA ASP A 68 -3.43 6.41 -22.55
C ASP A 68 -4.84 6.01 -22.93
N THR A 69 -5.81 6.84 -22.57
CA THR A 69 -7.22 6.62 -22.90
C THR A 69 -7.45 6.72 -24.39
N TRP A 70 -6.91 7.76 -25.03
CA TRP A 70 -7.07 7.93 -26.47
C TRP A 70 -6.41 6.79 -27.25
N LEU A 71 -5.18 6.43 -26.88
CA LEU A 71 -4.47 5.34 -27.54
C LEU A 71 -5.18 4.00 -27.37
N SER A 72 -5.76 3.74 -26.19
CA SER A 72 -6.55 2.53 -25.95
C SER A 72 -7.79 2.47 -26.86
N ALA A 73 -8.45 3.59 -27.13
CA ALA A 73 -9.58 3.63 -28.05
C ALA A 73 -9.15 3.38 -29.50
N VAL A 74 -8.09 4.05 -29.96
CA VAL A 74 -7.55 3.91 -31.33
C VAL A 74 -7.07 2.49 -31.62
N ARG A 75 -6.32 1.88 -30.68
CA ARG A 75 -5.77 0.52 -30.87
C ARG A 75 -6.76 -0.58 -30.56
N GLY A 76 -7.61 -0.38 -29.56
CA GLY A 76 -8.54 -1.41 -29.05
C GLY A 76 -9.90 -1.41 -29.74
N GLY A 77 -10.20 -0.41 -30.58
CA GLY A 77 -11.52 -0.22 -31.19
C GLY A 77 -12.64 0.02 -30.17
N ARG A 78 -12.29 0.45 -28.96
CA ARG A 78 -13.26 0.76 -27.89
C ARG A 78 -13.68 2.21 -28.00
N GLY A 79 -14.93 2.51 -27.62
CA GLY A 79 -15.38 3.89 -27.47
C GLY A 79 -14.57 4.64 -26.41
N LEU A 80 -14.39 5.95 -26.60
CA LEU A 80 -13.75 6.79 -25.60
C LEU A 80 -14.69 6.98 -24.39
N PRO A 81 -14.17 6.90 -23.15
CA PRO A 81 -14.96 7.18 -21.96
C PRO A 81 -15.23 8.69 -21.76
N TRP A 82 -14.51 9.55 -22.50
CA TRP A 82 -14.67 11.00 -22.52
C TRP A 82 -14.76 11.53 -23.96
N PRO A 83 -15.38 12.69 -24.22
CA PRO A 83 -15.44 13.32 -25.54
C PRO A 83 -14.04 13.54 -26.15
N GLU A 84 -13.91 13.40 -27.47
CA GLU A 84 -12.65 13.63 -28.19
C GLU A 84 -12.13 15.05 -27.99
N GLU A 85 -13.04 16.03 -28.06
CA GLU A 85 -12.71 17.45 -27.91
C GLU A 85 -12.13 17.76 -26.53
N GLU A 86 -12.57 17.04 -25.50
CA GLU A 86 -12.08 17.19 -24.13
C GLU A 86 -10.65 16.68 -24.00
N LEU A 87 -10.37 15.47 -24.51
CA LEU A 87 -9.03 14.89 -24.52
C LEU A 87 -8.06 15.75 -25.34
N ASP A 88 -8.53 16.27 -26.48
CA ASP A 88 -7.74 17.15 -27.33
C ASP A 88 -7.41 18.46 -26.60
N THR A 89 -8.40 19.06 -25.94
CA THR A 89 -8.22 20.28 -25.14
C THR A 89 -7.19 20.09 -24.03
N VAL A 90 -7.17 18.95 -23.34
CA VAL A 90 -6.16 18.64 -22.31
C VAL A 90 -4.75 18.63 -22.91
N LEU A 91 -4.56 17.95 -24.04
CA LEU A 91 -3.25 17.84 -24.69
C LEU A 91 -2.82 19.17 -25.32
N GLU A 92 -3.74 19.94 -25.91
CA GLU A 92 -3.47 21.29 -26.42
C GLU A 92 -3.06 22.25 -25.32
N THR A 93 -3.79 22.24 -24.20
CA THR A 93 -3.50 23.11 -23.06
C THR A 93 -2.15 22.76 -22.45
N ALA A 94 -1.84 21.47 -22.29
CA ALA A 94 -0.53 21.02 -21.83
C ALA A 94 0.60 21.41 -22.78
N ALA A 95 0.38 21.38 -24.10
CA ALA A 95 1.36 21.83 -25.08
C ALA A 95 1.64 23.34 -24.95
N ALA A 96 0.59 24.14 -24.80
CA ALA A 96 0.69 25.59 -24.65
C ALA A 96 1.39 25.99 -23.34
N GLN A 97 1.06 25.31 -22.24
CA GLN A 97 1.66 25.50 -20.92
C GLN A 97 3.12 25.03 -20.89
N GLY A 98 3.42 23.84 -21.44
CA GLY A 98 4.75 23.24 -21.41
C GLY A 98 5.86 24.08 -22.06
N LEU A 99 5.53 24.97 -23.00
CA LEU A 99 6.47 25.91 -23.59
C LEU A 99 6.94 27.01 -22.62
N ARG A 100 6.14 27.30 -21.59
CA ARG A 100 6.32 28.45 -20.68
C ARG A 100 6.52 28.06 -19.22
N ALA A 101 5.98 26.92 -18.81
CA ALA A 101 5.82 26.58 -17.42
C ALA A 101 7.13 26.12 -16.76
N THR A 102 7.27 26.49 -15.49
CA THR A 102 8.29 25.98 -14.55
C THR A 102 7.72 24.88 -13.65
N VAL A 103 6.41 24.64 -13.76
CA VAL A 103 5.61 23.69 -13.00
C VAL A 103 4.88 22.74 -13.96
N PRO A 104 4.46 21.54 -13.52
CA PRO A 104 3.62 20.66 -14.33
C PRO A 104 2.32 21.34 -14.77
N PRO A 105 1.80 21.04 -15.97
CA PRO A 105 0.55 21.60 -16.51
C PRO A 105 -0.62 21.59 -15.51
N LEU A 106 -0.86 20.47 -14.84
CA LEU A 106 -1.96 20.34 -13.86
C LEU A 106 -1.70 21.17 -12.60
N ALA A 107 -0.46 21.43 -12.23
CA ALA A 107 -0.15 22.30 -11.10
C ALA A 107 -0.50 23.76 -11.42
N GLU A 108 -0.22 24.24 -12.63
CA GLU A 108 -0.37 25.65 -13.03
C GLU A 108 -1.76 26.25 -12.79
N GLY A 109 -2.83 25.44 -12.80
CA GLY A 109 -4.20 25.89 -12.56
C GLY A 109 -4.54 26.18 -11.10
N ALA A 110 -3.71 25.79 -10.12
CA ALA A 110 -3.99 26.06 -8.70
C ALA A 110 -3.63 27.49 -8.28
N ALA A 111 -4.46 28.10 -7.44
CA ALA A 111 -4.19 29.43 -6.88
C ALA A 111 -2.98 29.41 -5.92
N ASP A 112 -2.90 28.37 -5.08
CA ASP A 112 -1.83 28.18 -4.11
C ASP A 112 -1.03 26.91 -4.42
N LEU A 113 0.16 27.11 -4.97
CA LEU A 113 1.06 26.00 -5.33
C LEU A 113 1.87 25.57 -4.11
N VAL A 114 1.58 24.37 -3.62
CA VAL A 114 2.36 23.73 -2.56
C VAL A 114 3.24 22.66 -3.17
N ARG A 115 4.55 22.89 -3.16
CA ARG A 115 5.55 21.89 -3.53
C ARG A 115 5.86 21.01 -2.33
N LEU A 116 5.84 19.69 -2.52
CA LEU A 116 6.02 18.75 -1.41
C LEU A 116 7.41 18.84 -0.77
N HIS A 117 8.45 19.03 -1.58
CA HIS A 117 9.84 19.22 -1.15
C HIS A 117 10.66 19.91 -2.24
N GLU A 118 11.69 20.69 -1.87
CA GLU A 118 12.50 21.48 -2.83
C GLU A 118 13.27 20.62 -3.85
N ALA A 119 13.68 19.43 -3.44
CA ALA A 119 14.35 18.46 -4.31
C ALA A 119 13.36 17.58 -5.11
N ALA A 120 12.08 17.60 -4.78
CA ALA A 120 11.06 16.76 -5.40
C ALA A 120 10.33 17.51 -6.52
N GLY A 121 10.00 16.83 -7.62
CA GLY A 121 9.13 17.36 -8.69
C GLY A 121 7.63 17.32 -8.36
N THR A 122 7.29 17.05 -7.10
CA THR A 122 5.96 16.66 -6.64
C THR A 122 5.18 17.85 -6.06
N TRP A 123 3.92 17.96 -6.44
CA TRP A 123 3.00 19.01 -5.97
C TRP A 123 1.85 18.43 -5.17
N VAL A 124 1.29 19.23 -4.26
CA VAL A 124 0.07 18.86 -3.52
C VAL A 124 -1.13 19.48 -4.24
N TRP A 125 -2.16 18.66 -4.48
CA TRP A 125 -3.42 19.15 -5.03
C TRP A 125 -4.07 20.15 -4.08
N SER A 126 -4.48 21.30 -4.61
CA SER A 126 -5.13 22.38 -3.86
C SER A 126 -6.27 23.03 -4.63
N GLU A 127 -7.18 23.64 -3.88
CA GLU A 127 -8.28 24.51 -4.32
C GLU A 127 -8.18 25.86 -3.56
N PRO A 128 -8.71 26.97 -4.09
CA PRO A 128 -9.40 27.12 -5.37
C PRO A 128 -8.43 27.07 -6.56
N ARG A 129 -9.00 26.81 -7.74
CA ARG A 129 -8.29 26.76 -9.02
C ARG A 129 -8.81 27.85 -9.96
N ALA A 130 -8.06 28.14 -11.02
CA ALA A 130 -8.42 29.13 -12.02
C ALA A 130 -9.82 28.88 -12.61
N GLU A 131 -10.53 29.95 -12.96
CA GLU A 131 -11.89 29.87 -13.53
C GLU A 131 -11.95 29.03 -14.80
N VAL A 132 -10.89 29.08 -15.61
CA VAL A 132 -10.71 28.23 -16.79
C VAL A 132 -9.52 27.31 -16.55
N ASP A 133 -9.80 26.07 -16.14
CA ASP A 133 -8.79 25.05 -15.88
C ASP A 133 -9.18 23.69 -16.48
N PRO A 134 -8.98 23.50 -17.80
CA PRO A 134 -9.37 22.26 -18.48
C PRO A 134 -8.69 21.02 -17.90
N LEU A 135 -7.43 21.14 -17.44
CA LEU A 135 -6.69 20.02 -16.86
C LEU A 135 -7.23 19.65 -15.49
N GLY A 136 -7.48 20.65 -14.63
CA GLY A 136 -8.08 20.42 -13.32
C GLY A 136 -9.48 19.83 -13.42
N GLU A 137 -10.33 20.36 -14.30
CA GLU A 137 -11.66 19.79 -14.55
C GLU A 137 -11.61 18.35 -15.05
N PHE A 138 -10.74 18.06 -16.01
CA PHE A 138 -10.52 16.70 -16.49
C PHE A 138 -10.06 15.78 -15.37
N PHE A 139 -9.07 16.20 -14.58
CA PHE A 139 -8.58 15.44 -13.44
C PHE A 139 -9.67 15.13 -12.41
N ARG A 140 -10.54 16.11 -12.07
CA ARG A 140 -11.69 15.88 -11.19
C ARG A 140 -12.64 14.82 -11.75
N ARG A 141 -12.93 14.84 -13.05
CA ARG A 141 -13.79 13.81 -13.70
C ARG A 141 -13.13 12.43 -13.66
N VAL A 142 -11.84 12.34 -13.97
CA VAL A 142 -11.07 11.10 -13.89
C VAL A 142 -11.07 10.53 -12.47
N PHE A 143 -10.87 11.39 -11.46
CA PHE A 143 -10.92 11.03 -10.06
C PHE A 143 -12.29 10.47 -9.68
N SER A 144 -13.37 11.21 -9.95
CA SER A 144 -14.74 10.76 -9.63
C SER A 144 -15.12 9.47 -10.33
N ALA A 145 -14.66 9.25 -11.57
CA ALA A 145 -14.90 8.01 -12.31
C ALA A 145 -14.07 6.82 -11.79
N SER A 146 -12.94 7.08 -11.11
CA SER A 146 -12.06 6.04 -10.57
C SER A 146 -12.36 5.69 -9.11
N PHE A 147 -12.93 6.62 -8.35
CA PHE A 147 -13.18 6.48 -6.93
C PHE A 147 -14.60 6.87 -6.55
N GLU A 148 -15.50 5.90 -6.64
CA GLU A 148 -16.87 6.07 -6.16
C GLU A 148 -16.88 6.36 -4.64
N GLY A 149 -17.58 7.43 -4.25
CA GLY A 149 -17.76 7.82 -2.85
C GLY A 149 -16.57 8.54 -2.19
N LEU A 150 -15.51 8.84 -2.94
CA LEU A 150 -14.42 9.70 -2.47
C LEU A 150 -14.54 11.12 -3.03
N THR A 151 -14.08 12.10 -2.26
CA THR A 151 -14.02 13.50 -2.66
C THR A 151 -12.60 14.03 -2.50
N LEU A 152 -12.18 14.89 -3.43
CA LEU A 152 -10.94 15.65 -3.30
C LEU A 152 -11.07 16.62 -2.13
N THR A 153 -10.08 16.62 -1.24
CA THR A 153 -10.00 17.51 -0.08
C THR A 153 -8.90 18.51 -0.31
N ASN A 154 -9.15 19.79 -0.01
CA ASN A 154 -8.10 20.81 0.02
C ASN A 154 -7.28 20.65 1.31
N PRO A 155 -6.00 20.25 1.26
CA PRO A 155 -5.20 20.09 2.47
C PRO A 155 -4.75 21.47 2.97
N GLU A 156 -5.49 22.04 3.91
CA GLU A 156 -5.15 23.32 4.54
C GLU A 156 -4.50 23.13 5.93
N GLY A 157 -3.77 24.16 6.37
CA GLY A 157 -3.21 24.26 7.72
C GLY A 157 -2.37 23.03 8.10
N ARG A 158 -2.82 22.32 9.16
CA ARG A 158 -2.10 21.19 9.75
C ARG A 158 -1.87 20.03 8.76
N LEU A 159 -2.81 19.75 7.85
CA LEU A 159 -2.64 18.62 6.92
C LEU A 159 -1.49 18.89 5.95
N CYS A 160 -1.43 20.11 5.42
CA CYS A 160 -0.33 20.56 4.56
C CYS A 160 1.00 20.52 5.33
N GLU A 161 1.04 21.07 6.55
CA GLU A 161 2.25 21.05 7.39
C GLU A 161 2.74 19.61 7.65
N THR A 162 1.85 18.68 8.00
CA THR A 162 2.21 17.27 8.23
C THR A 162 2.79 16.63 6.97
N LEU A 163 2.22 16.90 5.79
CA LEU A 163 2.73 16.38 4.51
C LEU A 163 4.14 16.89 4.22
N LEU A 164 4.36 18.20 4.34
CA LEU A 164 5.66 18.82 4.11
C LEU A 164 6.70 18.28 5.10
N ARG A 165 6.36 18.19 6.39
CA ARG A 165 7.25 17.63 7.42
C ARG A 165 7.53 16.14 7.19
N GLY A 166 6.54 15.38 6.72
CA GLY A 166 6.73 13.99 6.35
C GLY A 166 7.68 13.82 5.16
N ALA A 167 7.59 14.69 4.16
CA ALA A 167 8.51 14.68 3.02
C ALA A 167 9.94 15.07 3.43
N GLU A 168 10.10 16.10 4.26
CA GLU A 168 11.41 16.47 4.85
C GLU A 168 12.00 15.31 5.64
N LEU A 169 11.21 14.69 6.52
CA LEU A 169 11.64 13.53 7.31
C LEU A 169 12.06 12.37 6.41
N LEU A 170 11.30 12.09 5.35
CA LEU A 170 11.63 11.04 4.39
C LEU A 170 12.98 11.32 3.70
N HIS A 171 13.24 12.57 3.32
CA HIS A 171 14.54 12.99 2.78
C HIS A 171 15.68 12.90 3.81
N GLU A 172 15.39 13.13 5.09
CA GLU A 172 16.40 13.04 6.15
C GLU A 172 16.74 11.58 6.50
N LEU A 173 15.74 10.69 6.50
CA LEU A 173 15.92 9.26 6.74
C LEU A 173 16.55 8.53 5.55
N CYS A 174 16.11 8.88 4.34
CA CYS A 174 16.46 8.19 3.10
C CYS A 174 16.88 9.21 2.02
N PRO A 175 18.05 9.85 2.15
CA PRO A 175 18.46 10.97 1.29
C PRO A 175 18.66 10.62 -0.19
N MET A 176 18.91 9.36 -0.55
CA MET A 176 19.02 8.90 -1.94
C MET A 176 17.70 8.29 -2.43
N LEU A 177 17.05 7.49 -1.59
CA LEU A 177 15.83 6.78 -1.97
C LEU A 177 14.61 7.70 -2.02
N ALA A 178 14.50 8.69 -1.13
CA ALA A 178 13.41 9.66 -1.14
C ALA A 178 13.31 10.43 -2.48
N PRO A 179 14.37 11.10 -2.98
CA PRO A 179 14.30 11.76 -4.28
C PRO A 179 14.10 10.74 -5.42
N SER A 180 14.70 9.55 -5.34
CA SER A 180 14.49 8.50 -6.35
C SER A 180 13.02 8.10 -6.45
N ALA A 181 12.37 7.81 -5.33
CA ALA A 181 10.96 7.42 -5.28
C ALA A 181 10.02 8.58 -5.66
N LEU A 182 10.17 9.74 -5.02
CA LEU A 182 9.28 10.90 -5.23
C LEU A 182 9.42 11.51 -6.63
N SER A 183 10.52 11.28 -7.35
CA SER A 183 10.67 11.76 -8.73
C SER A 183 9.64 11.21 -9.72
N HIS A 184 8.98 10.09 -9.37
CA HIS A 184 7.90 9.48 -10.14
C HIS A 184 6.51 10.02 -9.76
N VAL A 185 6.40 10.71 -8.62
CA VAL A 185 5.15 11.29 -8.14
C VAL A 185 5.06 12.74 -8.58
N HIS A 186 4.03 13.05 -9.37
CA HIS A 186 3.76 14.39 -9.88
C HIS A 186 2.75 15.13 -9.02
N LEU A 187 1.80 14.40 -8.42
CA LEU A 187 0.73 14.96 -7.60
C LEU A 187 0.46 14.11 -6.35
N VAL A 188 0.33 14.76 -5.19
CA VAL A 188 -0.23 14.20 -3.96
C VAL A 188 -1.63 14.73 -3.78
N VAL A 189 -2.60 13.83 -3.63
CA VAL A 189 -4.01 14.17 -3.39
C VAL A 189 -4.40 13.72 -2.00
N VAL A 190 -4.99 14.62 -1.22
CA VAL A 190 -5.72 14.23 -0.02
C VAL A 190 -7.18 14.00 -0.40
N ALA A 191 -7.70 12.81 -0.11
CA ALA A 191 -9.08 12.46 -0.38
C ALA A 191 -9.81 11.98 0.88
N GLY A 192 -11.09 12.34 0.95
CA GLY A 192 -11.99 12.01 2.05
C GLY A 192 -13.22 11.25 1.54
N LYS A 193 -14.02 10.73 2.47
CA LYS A 193 -15.35 10.23 2.12
C LYS A 193 -16.37 11.35 2.15
N GLU A 194 -17.34 11.30 1.27
CA GLU A 194 -18.48 12.20 1.33
C GLU A 194 -19.33 11.86 2.56
N LEU A 195 -19.57 12.85 3.43
CA LEU A 195 -20.32 12.71 4.69
C LEU A 195 -21.78 12.22 4.49
N SER A 196 -22.28 12.22 3.26
CA SER A 196 -23.66 11.93 2.87
C SER A 196 -23.97 10.44 2.62
N SER A 197 -22.97 9.55 2.58
CA SER A 197 -23.14 8.16 2.12
C SER A 197 -22.95 7.09 3.21
N GLY A 198 -24.04 6.81 3.95
CA GLY A 198 -24.26 5.54 4.67
C GLY A 198 -23.30 5.19 5.81
N PRO A 199 -23.46 3.99 6.44
CA PRO A 199 -22.58 3.54 7.52
C PRO A 199 -21.14 3.49 7.02
N ALA A 200 -20.24 4.10 7.80
CA ALA A 200 -18.84 4.32 7.45
C ALA A 200 -18.14 3.02 7.02
N SER A 201 -18.12 2.75 5.71
CA SER A 201 -17.25 1.72 5.15
C SER A 201 -15.81 1.98 5.63
N PRO A 202 -14.97 0.95 5.84
CA PRO A 202 -13.60 1.17 6.28
C PRO A 202 -12.91 2.19 5.35
N GLY A 203 -12.38 3.26 5.94
CA GLY A 203 -11.63 4.27 5.20
C GLY A 203 -10.42 3.63 4.51
N PHE A 204 -9.96 4.21 3.41
CA PHE A 204 -8.64 3.89 2.87
C PHE A 204 -7.59 4.68 3.65
N ALA A 205 -6.36 4.17 3.70
CA ALA A 205 -5.22 4.85 4.31
C ALA A 205 -4.49 5.66 3.24
N SER A 206 -3.97 4.93 2.27
CA SER A 206 -3.32 5.41 1.06
C SER A 206 -3.67 4.48 -0.10
N LEU A 207 -3.52 4.97 -1.33
CA LEU A 207 -3.59 4.14 -2.52
C LEU A 207 -2.90 4.82 -3.72
N THR A 208 -2.56 3.99 -4.69
CA THR A 208 -2.17 4.35 -6.06
C THR A 208 -3.15 3.68 -7.02
N HIS A 209 -3.53 4.37 -8.10
CA HIS A 209 -4.48 3.84 -9.06
C HIS A 209 -3.84 3.68 -10.44
N PRO A 210 -3.86 2.47 -11.05
CA PRO A 210 -3.19 2.22 -12.33
C PRO A 210 -3.69 3.10 -13.49
N ARG A 211 -4.93 3.58 -13.43
CA ARG A 211 -5.50 4.50 -14.44
C ARG A 211 -5.18 5.98 -14.20
N ILE A 212 -4.53 6.34 -13.10
CA ILE A 212 -4.15 7.73 -12.79
C ILE A 212 -2.65 7.74 -12.47
N PRO A 213 -1.78 7.53 -13.46
CA PRO A 213 -0.34 7.42 -13.25
C PRO A 213 0.25 8.73 -12.70
N GLY A 214 1.30 8.61 -11.89
CA GLY A 214 1.99 9.77 -11.32
C GLY A 214 1.31 10.40 -10.11
N VAL A 215 0.24 9.79 -9.57
CA VAL A 215 -0.53 10.34 -8.45
C VAL A 215 -0.56 9.37 -7.28
N ILE A 216 -0.35 9.92 -6.08
CA ILE A 216 -0.60 9.21 -4.83
C ILE A 216 -1.82 9.83 -4.13
N PHE A 217 -2.65 8.97 -3.54
CA PHE A 217 -3.86 9.38 -2.82
C PHE A 217 -3.71 9.03 -1.35
N LEU A 218 -3.87 10.00 -0.47
CA LEU A 218 -3.74 9.86 0.97
C LEU A 218 -5.06 10.24 1.65
N SER A 219 -5.42 9.50 2.70
CA SER A 219 -6.51 9.90 3.58
C SER A 219 -6.01 10.91 4.60
N ALA A 220 -6.82 11.93 4.92
CA ALA A 220 -6.53 12.82 6.03
C ALA A 220 -6.35 12.06 7.37
N ALA A 221 -6.96 10.88 7.51
CA ALA A 221 -6.87 10.04 8.70
C ALA A 221 -5.46 9.48 8.96
N VAL A 222 -4.61 9.40 7.94
CA VAL A 222 -3.22 8.90 8.08
C VAL A 222 -2.17 10.01 8.16
N LEU A 223 -2.61 11.27 8.11
CA LEU A 223 -1.75 12.45 8.25
C LEU A 223 -1.76 12.95 9.70
N GLY A 224 -1.69 12.01 10.66
CA GLY A 224 -1.70 12.31 12.09
C GLY A 224 -0.38 12.90 12.59
N ASP A 225 0.73 12.37 12.06
CA ASP A 225 2.10 12.80 12.36
C ASP A 225 3.02 12.67 11.12
N ALA A 226 4.22 13.24 11.20
CA ALA A 226 5.18 13.26 10.11
C ALA A 226 5.75 11.87 9.78
N TRP A 227 5.83 10.96 10.75
CA TRP A 227 6.37 9.61 10.56
C TRP A 227 5.45 8.76 9.69
N GLN A 228 4.14 8.79 9.97
CA GLN A 228 3.13 8.14 9.13
C GLN A 228 3.09 8.77 7.74
N ALA A 229 3.13 10.10 7.64
CA ALA A 229 3.17 10.78 6.34
C ALA A 229 4.40 10.34 5.53
N ALA A 230 5.59 10.28 6.13
CA ALA A 230 6.81 9.80 5.47
C ALA A 230 6.67 8.34 4.97
N GLU A 231 6.13 7.44 5.80
CA GLU A 231 5.86 6.05 5.44
C GLU A 231 4.93 5.95 4.23
N TYR A 232 3.78 6.63 4.27
CA TYR A 232 2.78 6.56 3.21
C TYR A 232 3.23 7.24 1.91
N LEU A 233 3.98 8.35 2.01
CA LEU A 233 4.61 8.99 0.86
C LEU A 233 5.56 8.01 0.17
N LEU A 234 6.44 7.34 0.92
CA LEU A 234 7.36 6.35 0.37
C LEU A 234 6.61 5.14 -0.19
N HIS A 235 5.65 4.60 0.55
CA HIS A 235 4.86 3.42 0.16
C HIS A 235 4.23 3.63 -1.22
N GLU A 236 3.49 4.72 -1.38
CA GLU A 236 2.78 4.98 -2.63
C GLU A 236 3.71 5.43 -3.75
N ALA A 237 4.77 6.20 -3.45
CA ALA A 237 5.78 6.55 -4.44
C ALA A 237 6.45 5.31 -5.06
N MET A 238 6.65 4.24 -4.28
CA MET A 238 7.21 2.99 -4.79
C MET A 238 6.24 2.21 -5.69
N HIS A 239 4.93 2.30 -5.45
CA HIS A 239 3.93 1.80 -6.41
C HIS A 239 4.00 2.58 -7.72
N VAL A 240 4.03 3.92 -7.65
CA VAL A 240 4.10 4.78 -8.84
C VAL A 240 5.39 4.54 -9.64
N LYS A 241 6.54 4.43 -8.97
CA LYS A 241 7.83 4.05 -9.59
C LYS A 241 7.74 2.68 -10.27
N PHE A 242 7.08 1.71 -9.65
CA PHE A 242 6.88 0.40 -10.26
C PHE A 242 5.98 0.46 -11.49
N THR A 243 4.91 1.25 -11.48
CA THR A 243 4.06 1.45 -12.66
C THR A 243 4.86 2.01 -13.85
N ASP A 244 5.79 2.94 -13.61
CA ASP A 244 6.70 3.42 -14.67
C ASP A 244 7.63 2.31 -15.16
N LEU A 245 8.13 1.43 -14.28
CA LEU A 245 8.93 0.26 -14.67
C LEU A 245 8.12 -0.74 -15.51
N GLU A 246 6.90 -1.04 -15.11
CA GLU A 246 5.98 -1.96 -15.79
C GLU A 246 5.65 -1.50 -17.20
N HIS A 247 5.43 -0.19 -17.38
CA HIS A 247 5.18 0.37 -18.71
C HIS A 247 6.40 0.36 -19.63
N THR A 248 7.61 0.31 -19.08
CA THR A 248 8.85 0.54 -19.83
C THR A 248 9.74 -0.69 -20.00
N HIS A 249 9.44 -1.76 -19.28
CA HIS A 249 10.16 -3.03 -19.27
C HIS A 249 9.18 -4.19 -19.41
N SER A 250 9.63 -5.29 -20.01
CA SER A 250 8.89 -6.56 -20.02
C SER A 250 8.96 -7.20 -18.63
N LEU A 251 8.18 -6.67 -17.67
CA LEU A 251 8.06 -7.24 -16.33
C LEU A 251 7.24 -8.53 -16.35
N LEU A 252 6.16 -8.54 -17.10
CA LEU A 252 5.25 -9.68 -17.25
C LEU A 252 5.45 -10.30 -18.64
N ASP A 253 4.99 -11.54 -18.81
CA ASP A 253 4.98 -12.16 -20.14
C ASP A 253 4.01 -11.43 -21.10
N GLU A 254 4.17 -11.63 -22.40
CA GLU A 254 3.42 -10.87 -23.43
C GLU A 254 1.90 -11.15 -23.36
N ASP A 255 1.53 -12.38 -22.99
CA ASP A 255 0.15 -12.85 -22.86
C ASP A 255 -0.34 -12.84 -21.41
N TYR A 256 0.18 -11.91 -20.60
CA TYR A 256 -0.21 -11.83 -19.20
C TYR A 256 -1.66 -11.34 -19.06
N ASP A 257 -2.46 -12.12 -18.33
CA ASP A 257 -3.79 -11.74 -17.88
C ASP A 257 -3.86 -11.94 -16.36
N ALA A 258 -4.09 -10.85 -15.64
CA ALA A 258 -4.21 -10.86 -14.18
C ALA A 258 -5.38 -11.75 -13.72
N ALA A 259 -6.47 -11.86 -14.49
CA ALA A 259 -7.62 -12.69 -14.14
C ALA A 259 -7.33 -14.19 -14.26
N ALA A 260 -6.43 -14.58 -15.17
CA ALA A 260 -5.99 -15.95 -15.38
C ALA A 260 -4.65 -16.28 -14.69
N SER A 261 -4.05 -15.29 -14.01
CA SER A 261 -2.76 -15.44 -13.34
C SER A 261 -2.86 -16.40 -12.15
N PRO A 262 -1.79 -17.19 -11.87
CA PRO A 262 -1.64 -17.81 -10.56
C PRO A 262 -1.79 -16.78 -9.43
N LEU A 263 -2.48 -17.18 -8.35
CA LEU A 263 -2.74 -16.32 -7.21
C LEU A 263 -1.79 -16.63 -6.05
N ILE A 264 -1.18 -15.59 -5.50
CA ILE A 264 -0.36 -15.66 -4.28
C ILE A 264 -1.20 -15.21 -3.10
N ARG A 265 -1.42 -16.09 -2.12
CA ARG A 265 -2.18 -15.75 -0.90
C ARG A 265 -1.34 -14.85 0.02
N PRO A 266 -1.74 -13.60 0.30
CA PRO A 266 -1.09 -12.74 1.28
C PRO A 266 -1.60 -13.09 2.69
N HIS A 267 -0.90 -13.97 3.42
CA HIS A 267 -1.35 -14.50 4.71
C HIS A 267 -1.62 -13.44 5.80
N TRP A 268 -1.05 -12.25 5.66
CA TRP A 268 -1.33 -11.14 6.56
C TRP A 268 -2.68 -10.47 6.27
N ASN A 269 -3.36 -10.72 5.14
CA ASN A 269 -4.65 -10.12 4.82
C ASN A 269 -5.82 -11.07 5.02
N ARG A 270 -6.97 -10.51 5.38
CA ARG A 270 -8.24 -11.27 5.45
C ARG A 270 -8.65 -11.73 4.06
N ALA A 271 -9.01 -13.01 3.93
CA ALA A 271 -9.64 -13.53 2.73
C ALA A 271 -11.00 -12.82 2.53
N ARG A 272 -11.22 -12.25 1.34
CA ARG A 272 -12.50 -11.63 0.99
C ARG A 272 -13.27 -12.57 0.06
N PRO A 273 -14.55 -12.87 0.33
CA PRO A 273 -15.35 -13.76 -0.51
C PRO A 273 -15.38 -13.35 -1.98
N GLU A 274 -15.44 -12.03 -2.25
CA GLU A 274 -15.62 -11.47 -3.59
C GLU A 274 -14.33 -11.26 -4.38
N ALA A 275 -13.17 -11.16 -3.72
CA ALA A 275 -11.92 -10.74 -4.36
C ALA A 275 -10.95 -11.89 -4.69
N GLY A 276 -11.40 -13.14 -4.56
CA GLY A 276 -10.53 -14.31 -4.61
C GLY A 276 -9.57 -14.39 -3.41
N GLU A 277 -8.98 -15.56 -3.19
CA GLU A 277 -8.13 -15.81 -2.02
C GLU A 277 -6.66 -15.34 -2.16
N GLY A 278 -6.34 -14.54 -3.18
CA GLY A 278 -4.95 -14.15 -3.43
C GLY A 278 -4.77 -12.98 -4.36
N TRP A 279 -3.50 -12.65 -4.60
CA TRP A 279 -3.07 -11.58 -5.49
C TRP A 279 -2.53 -12.15 -6.79
N PRO A 280 -2.86 -11.55 -7.94
CA PRO A 280 -2.20 -11.87 -9.20
C PRO A 280 -0.71 -11.51 -9.13
N LEU A 281 0.09 -12.08 -10.05
CA LEU A 281 1.56 -12.02 -9.97
C LEU A 281 2.10 -10.59 -10.12
N ASP A 282 1.50 -9.77 -10.99
CA ASP A 282 1.79 -8.34 -11.14
C ASP A 282 1.69 -7.60 -9.80
N ARG A 283 0.55 -7.73 -9.11
CA ARG A 283 0.35 -7.12 -7.80
C ARG A 283 1.36 -7.63 -6.76
N ALA A 284 1.61 -8.94 -6.74
CA ALA A 284 2.59 -9.51 -5.81
C ALA A 284 4.02 -8.98 -6.08
N LEU A 285 4.39 -8.80 -7.36
CA LEU A 285 5.67 -8.24 -7.77
C LEU A 285 5.80 -6.79 -7.31
N THR A 286 4.79 -5.94 -7.58
CA THR A 286 4.74 -4.55 -7.10
C THR A 286 4.85 -4.47 -5.58
N VAL A 287 4.07 -5.27 -4.85
CA VAL A 287 4.04 -5.19 -3.39
C VAL A 287 5.34 -5.73 -2.77
N SER A 288 6.01 -6.70 -3.39
CA SER A 288 7.34 -7.14 -2.94
C SER A 288 8.38 -6.02 -3.01
N HIS A 289 8.31 -5.17 -4.04
CA HIS A 289 9.16 -3.99 -4.19
C HIS A 289 8.93 -2.98 -3.08
N VAL A 290 7.66 -2.70 -2.78
CA VAL A 290 7.27 -1.80 -1.69
C VAL A 290 7.75 -2.32 -0.35
N TYR A 291 7.51 -3.60 -0.02
CA TYR A 291 7.93 -4.14 1.27
C TYR A 291 9.45 -4.18 1.45
N THR A 292 10.21 -4.52 0.40
CA THR A 292 11.68 -4.47 0.48
C THR A 292 12.16 -3.05 0.82
N THR A 293 11.50 -2.04 0.24
CA THR A 293 11.79 -0.63 0.49
C THR A 293 11.36 -0.18 1.90
N LEU A 294 10.19 -0.61 2.36
CA LEU A 294 9.71 -0.31 3.71
C LEU A 294 10.56 -0.98 4.79
N ALA A 295 11.15 -2.14 4.52
CA ALA A 295 12.10 -2.78 5.43
C ALA A 295 13.33 -1.89 5.68
N LEU A 296 13.90 -1.27 4.64
CA LEU A 296 14.94 -0.26 4.76
C LEU A 296 14.45 0.95 5.57
N PHE A 297 13.33 1.54 5.17
CA PHE A 297 12.79 2.74 5.81
C PHE A 297 12.58 2.54 7.31
N HIS A 298 11.88 1.49 7.71
CA HIS A 298 11.61 1.21 9.12
C HIS A 298 12.86 0.85 9.91
N SER A 299 13.86 0.21 9.28
CA SER A 299 15.16 -0.03 9.92
C SER A 299 15.88 1.30 10.22
N THR A 300 15.82 2.26 9.29
CA THR A 300 16.39 3.59 9.51
C THR A 300 15.62 4.38 10.56
N VAL A 301 14.29 4.30 10.55
CA VAL A 301 13.45 4.90 11.60
C VAL A 301 13.82 4.32 12.96
N ALA A 302 13.91 2.99 13.09
CA ALA A 302 14.30 2.33 14.34
C ALA A 302 15.64 2.86 14.87
N ALA A 303 16.61 3.07 13.99
CA ALA A 303 17.93 3.57 14.36
C ALA A 303 17.99 5.07 14.71
N ARG A 304 17.10 5.90 14.15
CA ARG A 304 17.21 7.38 14.22
C ARG A 304 16.03 8.09 14.87
N HIS A 305 14.95 7.40 15.22
CA HIS A 305 13.74 8.08 15.71
C HIS A 305 13.97 8.89 17.00
N GLU A 306 14.82 8.42 17.91
CA GLU A 306 15.15 9.16 19.15
C GLU A 306 15.88 10.47 18.85
N GLU A 307 16.83 10.45 17.90
CA GLU A 307 17.58 11.64 17.44
C GLU A 307 16.65 12.69 16.81
N LEU A 308 15.62 12.23 16.10
CA LEU A 308 14.74 13.07 15.28
C LEU A 308 13.44 13.46 15.99
N ALA A 309 13.16 12.91 17.17
CA ALA A 309 11.92 13.12 17.91
C ALA A 309 11.67 14.60 18.26
N ASP A 310 12.72 15.35 18.60
CA ASP A 310 12.61 16.78 18.95
C ASP A 310 12.10 17.62 17.76
N ARG A 311 12.46 17.23 16.53
CA ARG A 311 12.09 17.95 15.31
C ARG A 311 10.77 17.47 14.72
N TYR A 312 10.50 16.17 14.76
CA TYR A 312 9.36 15.56 14.05
C TYR A 312 8.24 15.05 14.97
N GLY A 313 8.43 15.14 16.27
CA GLY A 313 7.51 14.62 17.28
C GLY A 313 7.69 13.11 17.52
N PRO A 314 6.98 12.56 18.52
CA PRO A 314 7.04 11.14 18.82
C PRO A 314 6.36 10.31 17.72
N ILE A 315 6.78 9.06 17.58
CA ILE A 315 6.07 8.07 16.78
C ILE A 315 4.77 7.70 17.50
N THR A 316 3.63 7.88 16.84
CA THR A 316 2.31 7.49 17.41
C THR A 316 1.83 6.11 16.97
N GLY A 317 2.58 5.48 16.06
CA GLY A 317 2.26 4.19 15.45
C GLY A 317 2.92 2.98 16.11
N ALA A 318 3.06 1.92 15.32
CA ALA A 318 3.71 0.68 15.76
C ALA A 318 5.22 0.86 15.91
N ASP A 319 5.83 -0.01 16.71
CA ASP A 319 7.28 -0.10 16.88
C ASP A 319 8.01 -0.24 15.52
N PRO A 320 8.94 0.66 15.18
CA PRO A 320 9.65 0.64 13.90
C PRO A 320 10.46 -0.64 13.67
N ALA A 321 11.13 -1.18 14.70
CA ALA A 321 11.92 -2.41 14.54
C ALA A 321 11.03 -3.60 14.16
N ARG A 322 9.86 -3.70 14.79
CA ARG A 322 8.84 -4.67 14.41
C ARG A 322 8.29 -4.44 13.00
N GLN A 323 8.05 -3.20 12.58
CA GLN A 323 7.59 -2.91 11.21
C GLN A 323 8.65 -3.23 10.14
N ALA A 324 9.93 -3.05 10.46
CA ALA A 324 11.03 -3.49 9.62
C ALA A 324 11.00 -5.01 9.43
N ARG A 325 10.92 -5.77 10.53
CA ARG A 325 10.83 -7.25 10.50
C ARG A 325 9.63 -7.73 9.67
N ARG A 326 8.45 -7.14 9.88
CA ARG A 326 7.25 -7.44 9.09
C ARG A 326 7.43 -7.20 7.61
N SER A 327 8.07 -6.09 7.24
CA SER A 327 8.32 -5.75 5.85
C SER A 327 9.28 -6.74 5.20
N PHE A 328 10.36 -7.14 5.88
CA PHE A 328 11.25 -8.21 5.40
C PHE A 328 10.52 -9.53 5.21
N ASP A 329 9.78 -9.99 6.21
CA ASP A 329 9.07 -11.26 6.19
C ASP A 329 8.08 -11.33 5.02
N ARG A 330 7.33 -10.24 4.79
CA ARG A 330 6.39 -10.12 3.68
C ARG A 330 7.10 -10.06 2.34
N ALA A 331 8.19 -9.30 2.22
CA ALA A 331 8.98 -9.23 1.00
C ALA A 331 9.54 -10.62 0.64
N GLN A 332 10.23 -11.27 1.58
CA GLN A 332 10.81 -12.60 1.39
C GLN A 332 9.75 -13.64 0.99
N TYR A 333 8.61 -13.65 1.68
CA TYR A 333 7.51 -14.55 1.33
C TYR A 333 7.02 -14.33 -0.11
N LEU A 334 6.78 -13.08 -0.51
CA LEU A 334 6.32 -12.78 -1.88
C LEU A 334 7.37 -13.15 -2.92
N LEU A 335 8.63 -12.78 -2.71
CA LEU A 335 9.74 -13.09 -3.60
C LEU A 335 9.87 -14.60 -3.82
N HIS A 336 9.77 -15.37 -2.75
CA HIS A 336 9.80 -16.83 -2.81
C HIS A 336 8.63 -17.40 -3.61
N ARG A 337 7.41 -16.90 -3.36
CA ARG A 337 6.20 -17.34 -4.08
C ARG A 337 6.26 -16.96 -5.57
N LEU A 338 6.78 -15.78 -5.89
CA LEU A 338 7.01 -15.33 -7.26
C LEU A 338 8.07 -16.18 -7.97
N GLY A 339 9.11 -16.63 -7.25
CA GLY A 339 10.15 -17.51 -7.78
C GLY A 339 9.63 -18.85 -8.33
N ARG A 340 8.47 -19.30 -7.85
CA ARG A 340 7.80 -20.52 -8.35
C ARG A 340 7.00 -20.31 -9.63
N HIS A 341 6.87 -19.06 -10.09
CA HIS A 341 6.08 -18.67 -11.26
C HIS A 341 6.87 -17.82 -12.26
N THR A 342 8.20 -18.03 -12.34
CA THR A 342 9.09 -17.23 -13.21
C THR A 342 8.81 -17.39 -14.72
N GLU A 343 8.08 -18.43 -15.11
CA GLU A 343 7.58 -18.66 -16.46
C GLU A 343 6.52 -17.63 -16.88
N ARG A 344 5.81 -17.02 -15.93
CA ARG A 344 4.81 -15.96 -16.17
C ARG A 344 5.40 -14.55 -16.18
N LEU A 345 6.70 -14.44 -15.92
CA LEU A 345 7.42 -13.17 -15.91
C LEU A 345 8.09 -12.92 -17.27
N GLY A 346 8.17 -11.66 -17.65
CA GLY A 346 8.97 -11.23 -18.79
C GLY A 346 10.47 -11.27 -18.49
N ALA A 347 11.30 -10.93 -19.48
CA ALA A 347 12.75 -10.89 -19.29
C ALA A 347 13.17 -9.87 -18.22
N GLY A 348 12.52 -8.71 -18.20
CA GLY A 348 12.68 -7.67 -17.18
C GLY A 348 12.20 -8.14 -15.81
N GLY A 349 11.07 -8.84 -15.72
CA GLY A 349 10.52 -9.31 -14.44
C GLY A 349 11.40 -10.36 -13.77
N ARG A 350 11.96 -11.29 -14.52
CA ARG A 350 12.93 -12.26 -13.97
C ARG A 350 14.22 -11.58 -13.46
N LEU A 351 14.69 -10.54 -14.15
CA LEU A 351 15.82 -9.73 -13.70
C LEU A 351 15.46 -8.93 -12.44
N PHE A 352 14.28 -8.30 -12.43
CA PHE A 352 13.76 -7.54 -11.30
C PHE A 352 13.62 -8.41 -10.06
N LEU A 353 13.03 -9.60 -10.20
CA LEU A 353 12.86 -10.55 -9.11
C LEU A 353 14.21 -10.98 -8.51
N ARG A 354 15.21 -11.27 -9.35
CA ARG A 354 16.57 -11.60 -8.86
C ARG A 354 17.25 -10.42 -8.17
N TRP A 355 17.13 -9.22 -8.75
CA TRP A 355 17.68 -8.01 -8.18
C TRP A 355 17.09 -7.73 -6.78
N LEU A 356 15.76 -7.78 -6.67
CA LEU A 356 15.05 -7.54 -5.43
C LEU A 356 15.31 -8.65 -4.38
N GLY A 357 15.37 -9.91 -4.82
CA GLY A 357 15.79 -11.05 -4.01
C GLY A 357 17.18 -10.86 -3.42
N GLY A 358 18.16 -10.47 -4.25
CA GLY A 358 19.53 -10.22 -3.80
C GLY A 358 19.63 -9.07 -2.80
N ILE A 359 18.83 -8.00 -2.96
CA ILE A 359 18.75 -6.92 -1.96
C ILE A 359 18.20 -7.44 -0.63
N ASN A 360 17.08 -8.19 -0.68
CA ASN A 360 16.45 -8.71 0.53
C ASN A 360 17.35 -9.70 1.28
N GLU A 361 18.01 -10.61 0.56
CA GLU A 361 18.99 -11.56 1.12
C GLU A 361 20.20 -10.86 1.76
N ALA A 362 20.68 -9.76 1.16
CA ALA A 362 21.82 -9.02 1.69
C ALA A 362 21.49 -8.19 2.93
N PHE A 363 20.22 -7.79 3.11
CA PHE A 363 19.82 -6.86 4.16
C PHE A 363 19.07 -7.51 5.32
N ASP A 364 18.35 -8.60 5.07
CA ASP A 364 17.63 -9.31 6.12
C ASP A 364 18.61 -10.05 7.04
N PRO A 365 18.77 -9.62 8.32
CA PRO A 365 19.72 -10.25 9.22
C PRO A 365 19.29 -11.64 9.69
N SER A 366 18.01 -12.00 9.50
CA SER A 366 17.43 -13.24 10.01
C SER A 366 16.22 -13.64 9.15
N PRO A 367 16.44 -14.07 7.90
CA PRO A 367 15.36 -14.48 7.02
C PRO A 367 14.57 -15.64 7.62
N ALA A 368 13.24 -15.61 7.44
CA ALA A 368 12.39 -16.71 7.84
C ALA A 368 12.75 -17.96 6.99
N PRO A 369 12.70 -19.18 7.55
CA PRO A 369 12.90 -20.40 6.77
C PRO A 369 11.89 -20.50 5.62
N GLU A 370 12.29 -21.17 4.54
CA GLU A 370 11.41 -21.39 3.40
C GLU A 370 10.09 -22.06 3.84
N GLY A 371 8.95 -21.49 3.41
CA GLY A 371 7.63 -22.01 3.73
C GLY A 371 7.10 -21.59 5.11
N ALA A 372 7.87 -20.91 5.95
CA ALA A 372 7.35 -20.36 7.19
C ALA A 372 6.45 -19.16 6.90
N TYR A 373 5.18 -19.23 7.31
CA TYR A 373 4.21 -18.14 7.13
C TYR A 373 3.35 -17.85 8.37
N ALA A 374 3.51 -18.61 9.46
CA ALA A 374 2.69 -18.44 10.66
C ALA A 374 2.83 -17.03 11.28
N HIS A 375 4.05 -16.47 11.28
CA HIS A 375 4.30 -15.08 11.73
C HIS A 375 3.51 -14.06 10.90
N LEU A 376 3.32 -14.29 9.60
CA LEU A 376 2.49 -13.45 8.73
C LEU A 376 1.00 -13.55 9.06
N VAL A 377 0.54 -14.72 9.50
CA VAL A 377 -0.83 -14.89 9.99
C VAL A 377 -1.02 -14.17 11.32
N LEU A 378 -0.03 -14.21 12.21
CA LEU A 378 -0.06 -13.47 13.48
C LEU A 378 -0.11 -11.95 13.27
N ASP A 379 0.47 -11.44 12.18
CA ASP A 379 0.29 -10.04 11.76
C ASP A 379 -1.16 -9.70 11.45
N LEU A 380 -1.88 -10.57 10.71
CA LEU A 380 -3.31 -10.39 10.50
C LEU A 380 -4.05 -10.35 11.83
N TYR A 381 -3.74 -11.31 12.69
CA TYR A 381 -4.38 -11.49 13.98
C TYR A 381 -4.24 -10.26 14.88
N GLU A 382 -3.07 -9.62 14.90
CA GLU A 382 -2.88 -8.34 15.61
C GLU A 382 -3.69 -7.21 14.98
N ARG A 383 -3.63 -7.02 13.65
CA ARG A 383 -4.35 -5.92 12.98
C ARG A 383 -5.86 -6.01 13.19
N GLU A 384 -6.39 -7.22 13.26
CA GLU A 384 -7.80 -7.46 13.60
C GLU A 384 -8.10 -7.10 15.06
N ALA A 385 -7.19 -7.37 16.00
CA ALA A 385 -7.32 -6.93 17.39
C ALA A 385 -7.37 -5.40 17.51
N ASP A 386 -6.52 -4.69 16.76
CA ASP A 386 -6.54 -3.22 16.71
C ASP A 386 -7.84 -2.67 16.10
N THR A 387 -8.39 -3.39 15.12
CA THR A 387 -9.67 -3.04 14.50
C THR A 387 -10.81 -3.15 15.50
N ILE A 388 -10.84 -4.22 16.30
CA ILE A 388 -11.81 -4.38 17.40
C ILE A 388 -11.64 -3.26 18.42
N ARG A 389 -10.41 -2.98 18.85
CA ARG A 389 -10.14 -1.93 19.86
C ARG A 389 -10.68 -0.57 19.41
N ARG A 390 -10.49 -0.23 18.13
CA ARG A 390 -11.04 0.99 17.53
C ARG A 390 -12.57 0.97 17.46
N ALA A 391 -13.17 -0.16 17.12
CA ALA A 391 -14.63 -0.31 17.12
C ALA A 391 -15.23 -0.13 18.52
N LEU A 392 -14.62 -0.72 19.56
CA LEU A 392 -15.06 -0.60 20.96
C LEU A 392 -14.87 0.79 21.56
N SER A 393 -13.95 1.59 21.00
CA SER A 393 -13.74 2.97 21.45
C SER A 393 -14.84 3.93 20.96
N ARG A 394 -15.77 3.46 20.12
CA ARG A 394 -16.88 4.29 19.60
C ARG A 394 -18.03 4.33 20.63
N PRO A 395 -18.60 5.51 20.93
CA PRO A 395 -19.66 5.67 21.94
C PRO A 395 -20.93 4.84 21.68
N ASP A 396 -21.23 4.56 20.40
CA ASP A 396 -22.50 3.95 19.97
C ASP A 396 -22.42 2.43 19.74
N ALA A 397 -21.43 1.75 20.30
CA ALA A 397 -21.29 0.28 20.19
C ALA A 397 -22.32 -0.47 21.08
N GLY A 398 -23.61 -0.22 20.88
CA GLY A 398 -24.68 -1.02 21.48
C GLY A 398 -24.84 -2.33 20.71
N ARG A 399 -24.61 -3.47 21.37
CA ARG A 399 -24.70 -4.81 20.76
C ARG A 399 -25.46 -5.81 21.63
N ALA A 400 -25.98 -6.86 21.01
CA ALA A 400 -26.86 -7.83 21.65
C ALA A 400 -26.10 -8.84 22.54
N ASP A 401 -26.80 -9.49 23.47
CA ASP A 401 -26.22 -10.51 24.36
C ASP A 401 -25.72 -11.75 23.61
N GLU A 402 -26.33 -12.08 22.46
CA GLU A 402 -25.89 -13.19 21.60
C GLU A 402 -24.45 -12.96 21.09
N ASP A 403 -24.11 -11.71 20.74
CA ASP A 403 -22.76 -11.34 20.30
C ASP A 403 -21.72 -11.53 21.43
N ALA A 404 -22.14 -11.35 22.69
CA ALA A 404 -21.28 -11.55 23.85
C ALA A 404 -20.92 -13.04 24.05
N ALA A 405 -21.89 -13.94 23.87
CA ALA A 405 -21.66 -15.39 23.93
C ALA A 405 -20.74 -15.86 22.78
N ASP A 406 -20.96 -15.36 21.57
CA ASP A 406 -20.13 -15.66 20.40
C ASP A 406 -18.65 -15.26 20.62
N LEU A 407 -18.42 -14.06 21.19
CA LEU A 407 -17.07 -13.59 21.52
C LEU A 407 -16.37 -14.46 22.55
N ARG A 408 -17.07 -14.86 23.62
CA ARG A 408 -16.49 -15.76 24.64
C ARG A 408 -16.15 -17.12 24.05
N SER A 409 -17.05 -17.69 23.25
CA SER A 409 -16.82 -18.95 22.54
C SER A 409 -15.59 -18.87 21.62
N ALA A 410 -15.47 -17.80 20.83
CA ALA A 410 -14.31 -17.56 19.98
C ALA A 410 -13.01 -17.44 20.82
N ALA A 411 -13.04 -16.72 21.94
CA ALA A 411 -11.90 -16.57 22.84
C ALA A 411 -11.39 -17.92 23.37
N ARG A 412 -12.29 -18.80 23.81
CA ARG A 412 -11.92 -20.15 24.29
C ARG A 412 -11.30 -21.01 23.19
N GLN A 413 -11.83 -20.91 21.97
CA GLN A 413 -11.28 -21.62 20.83
C GLN A 413 -9.85 -21.14 20.51
N GLU A 414 -9.58 -19.84 20.60
CA GLU A 414 -8.21 -19.29 20.44
C GLU A 414 -7.27 -19.76 21.55
N ILE A 415 -7.71 -19.81 22.81
CA ILE A 415 -6.92 -20.35 23.93
C ILE A 415 -6.56 -21.80 23.67
N SER A 416 -7.54 -22.63 23.33
CA SER A 416 -7.34 -24.06 23.05
C SER A 416 -6.39 -24.28 21.87
N GLY A 417 -6.58 -23.53 20.77
CA GLY A 417 -5.70 -23.57 19.60
C GLY A 417 -4.26 -23.17 19.94
N CYS A 418 -4.08 -22.09 20.70
CA CYS A 418 -2.77 -21.62 21.12
C CYS A 418 -2.05 -22.63 22.04
N LEU A 419 -2.75 -23.21 23.03
CA LEU A 419 -2.18 -24.24 23.89
C LEU A 419 -1.74 -25.48 23.09
N ALA A 420 -2.52 -25.87 22.08
CA ALA A 420 -2.15 -26.99 21.20
C ALA A 420 -0.90 -26.67 20.36
N VAL A 421 -0.77 -25.43 19.87
CA VAL A 421 0.43 -24.95 19.15
C VAL A 421 1.66 -24.98 20.06
N LEU A 422 1.57 -24.42 21.28
CA LEU A 422 2.69 -24.42 22.24
C LEU A 422 3.14 -25.84 22.61
N ALA A 423 2.18 -26.76 22.79
CA ALA A 423 2.47 -28.17 23.04
C ALA A 423 3.20 -28.83 21.87
N ALA A 424 2.82 -28.50 20.63
CA ALA A 424 3.43 -29.04 19.43
C ALA A 424 4.84 -28.48 19.17
N THR A 425 5.12 -27.24 19.57
CA THR A 425 6.44 -26.60 19.39
C THR A 425 7.42 -26.88 20.53
N GLY A 426 6.97 -27.50 21.63
CA GLY A 426 7.81 -27.82 22.78
C GLY A 426 8.22 -26.59 23.61
N GLU A 427 7.49 -25.48 23.50
CA GLU A 427 7.78 -24.23 24.21
C GLU A 427 7.34 -24.31 25.69
N PRO A 428 8.06 -23.63 26.60
CA PRO A 428 7.91 -23.84 28.04
C PRO A 428 6.52 -23.46 28.58
N SER A 429 6.07 -24.23 29.57
CA SER A 429 4.72 -24.21 30.15
C SER A 429 4.27 -22.89 30.78
N GLY A 430 5.18 -21.92 30.98
CA GLY A 430 4.89 -20.67 31.68
C GLY A 430 3.78 -19.85 31.04
N GLN A 431 3.76 -19.74 29.71
CA GLN A 431 2.72 -19.01 28.98
C GLN A 431 1.37 -19.73 28.95
N GLY A 432 1.39 -21.06 29.09
CA GLY A 432 0.18 -21.88 29.15
C GLY A 432 -0.69 -21.57 30.37
N HIS A 433 -0.08 -21.19 31.49
CA HIS A 433 -0.82 -20.84 32.71
C HIS A 433 -1.65 -19.56 32.55
N GLU A 434 -1.10 -18.50 31.95
CA GLU A 434 -1.88 -17.26 31.73
C GLU A 434 -3.10 -17.50 30.81
N LEU A 435 -2.96 -18.37 29.80
CA LEU A 435 -4.05 -18.75 28.91
C LEU A 435 -5.13 -19.57 29.63
N GLN A 436 -4.73 -20.50 30.53
CA GLN A 436 -5.66 -21.26 31.36
C GLN A 436 -6.40 -20.38 32.37
N ASP A 437 -5.71 -19.40 32.97
CA ASP A 437 -6.35 -18.45 33.88
C ASP A 437 -7.35 -17.56 33.13
N GLN A 438 -7.03 -17.15 31.90
CA GLN A 438 -7.96 -16.42 31.06
C GLN A 438 -9.21 -17.23 30.68
N ASP A 439 -9.08 -18.55 30.48
CA ASP A 439 -10.24 -19.44 30.25
C ASP A 439 -11.19 -19.50 31.46
N ARG A 440 -10.64 -19.44 32.68
CA ARG A 440 -11.43 -19.32 33.91
C ARG A 440 -12.19 -17.99 33.96
N VAL A 441 -11.53 -16.88 33.62
CA VAL A 441 -12.18 -15.56 33.54
C VAL A 441 -13.36 -15.59 32.55
N LEU A 442 -13.20 -16.22 31.38
CA LEU A 442 -14.31 -16.35 30.41
C LEU A 442 -15.49 -17.16 30.97
N THR A 443 -15.22 -18.15 31.82
CA THR A 443 -16.25 -18.97 32.49
C THR A 443 -16.98 -18.21 33.58
N GLU A 444 -16.28 -17.36 34.31
CA GLU A 444 -16.89 -16.45 35.28
C GLU A 444 -17.81 -15.42 34.60
N LEU A 445 -17.35 -14.82 33.49
CA LEU A 445 -18.14 -13.85 32.71
C LEU A 445 -19.42 -14.47 32.12
N GLU A 446 -19.35 -15.73 31.68
CA GLU A 446 -20.52 -16.46 31.21
C GLU A 446 -21.52 -16.72 32.34
N SER A 447 -21.02 -17.11 33.52
CA SER A 447 -21.85 -17.38 34.70
C SER A 447 -22.50 -16.12 35.27
N SER A 448 -21.87 -14.96 35.13
CA SER A 448 -22.37 -13.68 35.64
C SER A 448 -23.29 -12.93 34.66
N GLY A 449 -23.48 -13.44 33.43
CA GLY A 449 -24.22 -12.72 32.38
C GLY A 449 -23.53 -11.41 31.99
N ALA A 450 -22.21 -11.42 31.85
CA ALA A 450 -21.43 -10.21 31.57
C ALA A 450 -21.82 -9.55 30.25
N SER A 451 -21.64 -8.23 30.19
CA SER A 451 -22.05 -7.43 29.02
C SER A 451 -21.25 -7.78 27.77
N PHE A 452 -21.74 -7.33 26.61
CA PHE A 452 -20.98 -7.38 25.36
C PHE A 452 -19.60 -6.73 25.52
N ARG A 453 -19.53 -5.56 26.18
CA ARG A 453 -18.27 -4.82 26.37
C ARG A 453 -17.27 -5.63 27.19
N ASP A 454 -17.68 -6.21 28.30
CA ASP A 454 -16.81 -7.06 29.14
C ASP A 454 -16.29 -8.26 28.35
N SER A 455 -17.17 -8.87 27.53
CA SER A 455 -16.81 -10.01 26.68
C SER A 455 -15.84 -9.62 25.57
N ALA A 456 -15.99 -8.42 25.00
CA ALA A 456 -15.09 -7.90 23.97
C ALA A 456 -13.73 -7.49 24.53
N GLU A 457 -13.68 -6.90 25.73
CA GLU A 457 -12.44 -6.61 26.45
C GLU A 457 -11.71 -7.92 26.83
N ALA A 458 -12.44 -8.93 27.32
CA ALA A 458 -11.88 -10.25 27.59
C ALA A 458 -11.36 -10.93 26.31
N PHE A 459 -12.07 -10.82 25.19
CA PHE A 459 -11.61 -11.33 23.89
C PHE A 459 -10.32 -10.63 23.44
N LEU A 460 -10.24 -9.30 23.51
CA LEU A 460 -9.01 -8.55 23.22
C LEU A 460 -7.84 -8.97 24.12
N ARG A 461 -8.10 -9.20 25.41
CA ARG A 461 -7.10 -9.72 26.35
C ARG A 461 -6.61 -11.10 25.94
N THR A 462 -7.51 -11.99 25.52
CA THR A 462 -7.16 -13.31 24.97
C THR A 462 -6.27 -13.18 23.74
N ARG A 463 -6.61 -12.30 22.78
CA ARG A 463 -5.77 -12.10 21.60
C ARG A 463 -4.37 -11.59 21.94
N ASN A 464 -4.26 -10.66 22.88
CA ASN A 464 -2.96 -10.19 23.37
C ASN A 464 -2.16 -11.30 24.07
N LEU A 465 -2.81 -12.20 24.81
CA LEU A 465 -2.17 -13.37 25.41
C LEU A 465 -1.65 -14.33 24.34
N VAL A 466 -2.46 -14.64 23.32
CA VAL A 466 -2.06 -15.50 22.19
C VAL A 466 -0.89 -14.89 21.43
N LEU A 467 -0.91 -13.58 21.12
CA LEU A 467 0.22 -12.89 20.46
C LEU A 467 1.50 -12.94 21.30
N ARG A 468 1.40 -12.72 22.62
CA ARG A 468 2.57 -12.81 23.52
C ARG A 468 3.10 -14.24 23.64
N ALA A 469 2.23 -15.23 23.57
CA ALA A 469 2.62 -16.63 23.64
C ALA A 469 3.29 -17.11 22.34
N LEU A 470 2.67 -16.83 21.20
CA LEU A 470 3.15 -17.32 19.90
C LEU A 470 4.21 -16.42 19.26
N GLY A 471 4.31 -15.15 19.65
CA GLY A 471 5.26 -14.18 19.08
C GLY A 471 6.74 -14.58 19.21
N PRO A 472 7.21 -15.08 20.37
CA PRO A 472 8.58 -15.52 20.55
C PRO A 472 8.93 -16.85 19.85
N VAL A 473 7.93 -17.61 19.39
CA VAL A 473 8.15 -18.92 18.77
C VAL A 473 8.92 -18.75 17.46
N PRO A 474 10.08 -19.39 17.29
CA PRO A 474 10.87 -19.24 16.07
C PRO A 474 10.08 -19.66 14.83
N PRO A 475 10.17 -18.93 13.70
CA PRO A 475 9.47 -19.28 12.46
C PRO A 475 9.66 -20.75 12.01
N ALA A 476 10.84 -21.32 12.27
CA ALA A 476 11.16 -22.72 11.96
C ALA A 476 10.30 -23.73 12.73
N ALA A 477 9.93 -23.43 13.97
CA ALA A 477 9.16 -24.34 14.82
C ALA A 477 7.75 -24.59 14.25
N PHE A 478 7.18 -23.59 13.55
CA PHE A 478 5.87 -23.71 12.90
C PHE A 478 5.85 -24.67 11.71
N LEU A 479 7.02 -25.08 11.18
CA LEU A 479 7.13 -26.06 10.11
C LEU A 479 7.01 -27.51 10.63
N SER A 480 7.02 -27.70 11.94
CA SER A 480 6.92 -29.02 12.55
C SER A 480 5.56 -29.66 12.23
N PRO A 481 5.51 -30.98 11.97
CA PRO A 481 4.25 -31.70 11.85
C PRO A 481 3.55 -31.76 13.22
N VAL A 482 2.22 -31.81 13.19
CA VAL A 482 1.42 -31.96 14.41
C VAL A 482 1.52 -33.41 14.91
N PRO A 483 1.84 -33.68 16.19
CA PRO A 483 2.12 -35.04 16.69
C PRO A 483 1.07 -36.11 16.41
N HIS A 484 -0.20 -35.73 16.21
CA HIS A 484 -1.32 -36.64 15.94
C HIS A 484 -1.96 -36.47 14.55
N ARG A 485 -1.42 -35.55 13.74
CA ARG A 485 -1.87 -35.23 12.37
C ARG A 485 -0.64 -34.89 11.53
N PRO A 486 0.19 -35.88 11.16
CA PRO A 486 1.46 -35.63 10.48
C PRO A 486 1.31 -34.96 9.10
N GLU A 487 0.11 -35.00 8.51
CA GLU A 487 -0.28 -34.28 7.31
C GLU A 487 -0.51 -32.78 7.52
N GLU A 488 -0.73 -32.34 8.78
CA GLU A 488 -0.89 -30.94 9.15
C GLU A 488 0.41 -30.41 9.80
N THR A 489 0.75 -29.17 9.48
CA THR A 489 1.82 -28.41 10.12
C THR A 489 1.26 -27.51 11.22
N VAL A 490 2.10 -27.15 12.19
CA VAL A 490 1.71 -26.16 13.22
C VAL A 490 1.31 -24.81 12.57
N ALA A 491 1.94 -24.41 11.47
CA ALA A 491 1.56 -23.22 10.70
C ALA A 491 0.11 -23.28 10.18
N GLU A 492 -0.36 -24.45 9.75
CA GLU A 492 -1.75 -24.65 9.30
C GLU A 492 -2.74 -24.57 10.47
N MET A 493 -2.37 -25.08 11.65
CA MET A 493 -3.17 -24.90 12.87
C MET A 493 -3.33 -23.42 13.24
N VAL A 494 -2.24 -22.65 13.24
CA VAL A 494 -2.27 -21.20 13.50
C VAL A 494 -3.14 -20.49 12.48
N ARG A 495 -3.00 -20.84 11.19
CA ARG A 495 -3.84 -20.28 10.11
C ARG A 495 -5.32 -20.57 10.33
N ALA A 496 -5.68 -21.83 10.59
CA ALA A 496 -7.06 -22.21 10.82
C ALA A 496 -7.69 -21.48 12.01
N MET A 497 -6.93 -21.35 13.11
CA MET A 497 -7.34 -20.62 14.31
C MET A 497 -7.64 -19.14 13.99
N VAL A 498 -6.71 -18.45 13.30
CA VAL A 498 -6.85 -17.03 12.98
C VAL A 498 -7.94 -16.78 11.94
N GLU A 499 -8.07 -17.63 10.91
CA GLU A 499 -9.10 -17.48 9.88
C GLU A 499 -10.53 -17.74 10.42
N GLU A 500 -10.71 -18.74 11.28
CA GLU A 500 -11.99 -18.99 11.94
C GLU A 500 -12.38 -17.82 12.85
N SER A 501 -11.44 -17.34 13.68
CA SER A 501 -11.66 -16.19 14.54
C SER A 501 -11.98 -14.91 13.74
N GLY A 502 -11.20 -14.63 12.70
CA GLY A 502 -11.40 -13.47 11.83
C GLY A 502 -12.74 -13.50 11.09
N ARG A 503 -13.23 -14.68 10.67
CA ARG A 503 -14.57 -14.83 10.07
C ARG A 503 -15.69 -14.51 11.06
N ARG A 504 -15.63 -15.06 12.28
CA ARG A 504 -16.61 -14.75 13.33
C ARG A 504 -16.62 -13.27 13.68
N LEU A 505 -15.44 -12.68 13.78
CA LEU A 505 -15.29 -11.25 14.01
C LEU A 505 -15.88 -10.41 12.86
N GLY A 506 -15.64 -10.80 11.61
CA GLY A 506 -16.23 -10.13 10.45
C GLY A 506 -17.75 -10.10 10.53
N ALA A 507 -18.37 -11.27 10.76
CA ALA A 507 -19.82 -11.39 10.93
C ALA A 507 -20.36 -10.56 12.11
N LEU A 508 -19.59 -10.47 13.21
CA LEU A 508 -19.93 -9.60 14.32
C LEU A 508 -19.83 -8.12 13.94
N LEU A 509 -18.81 -7.68 13.20
CA LEU A 509 -18.62 -6.27 12.85
C LEU A 509 -19.59 -5.74 11.79
N GLU A 510 -20.17 -6.64 10.98
CA GLU A 510 -21.16 -6.33 9.95
C GLU A 510 -22.60 -6.19 10.49
N ARG A 511 -22.87 -6.78 11.66
CA ARG A 511 -24.09 -6.56 12.46
C ARG A 511 -23.99 -5.25 13.23
#